data_AF-A0A2E4Z169-F1
#
_entry.id   AF-A0A2E4Z169-F1
#
_cell.length_a   1.000
_cell.length_b   1.000
_cell.length_c   1.000
_cell.angle_alpha   90.00
_cell.angle_beta   90.00
_cell.angle_gamma   90.00
#
_symmetry.space_group_name_H-M   'P 1'
#
loop_
_entity.id
_entity.type
_entity.pdbx_description
1 polymer ?
#
loop_
_entity_poly.entity_id
_entity_poly.type
_entity_poly.pdbx_seq_one_letter_code
_entity_poly.pdbx_strand_id
1 'polypeptide(L)' 'MSRLTIDSDYLLKILEKLLKIPSPTGYTDTIVRFVTKELEHLGLEPELTRRGAIRAVR' A
#
# COMPACT_ATOMS: atom_id res chain seq x y z
N MET A 1 14.73 -12.25 -18.98
CA MET A 1 14.11 -11.02 -18.45
C MET A 1 15.20 -10.13 -17.93
N SER A 2 15.21 -8.84 -18.26
CA SER A 2 16.13 -7.88 -17.65
C SER A 2 15.78 -7.71 -16.17
N ARG A 3 16.80 -7.60 -15.31
CA ARG A 3 16.57 -7.29 -13.90
C ARG A 3 16.16 -5.82 -13.80
N LEU A 4 14.95 -5.57 -13.32
CA LEU A 4 14.52 -4.21 -13.00
C LEU A 4 15.30 -3.71 -11.78
N THR A 5 15.71 -2.45 -11.82
CA THR A 5 16.29 -1.77 -10.66
C THR A 5 15.20 -1.54 -9.62
N ILE A 6 15.49 -1.85 -8.36
CA ILE A 6 14.57 -1.60 -7.25
C ILE A 6 14.82 -0.17 -6.74
N ASP A 7 13.77 0.65 -6.71
CA ASP A 7 13.80 1.97 -6.08
C ASP A 7 13.75 1.83 -4.55
N SER A 8 14.93 1.80 -3.92
CA SER A 8 15.05 1.61 -2.48
C SER A 8 14.64 2.85 -1.68
N ASP A 9 14.82 4.04 -2.24
CA ASP A 9 14.45 5.30 -1.59
C ASP A 9 12.93 5.43 -1.48
N TYR A 10 12.21 5.03 -2.53
CA TYR A 10 10.76 4.91 -2.50
C TYR A 10 10.32 3.92 -1.40
N LEU A 11 10.88 2.71 -1.39
CA LEU A 11 10.49 1.67 -0.43
C LEU A 11 10.72 2.10 1.02
N LEU A 12 11.86 2.76 1.33
CA LEU A 12 12.15 3.26 2.67
C LEU A 12 11.15 4.34 3.10
N LYS A 13 10.80 5.28 2.21
CA LYS A 13 9.79 6.32 2.49
C LYS A 13 8.41 5.72 2.75
N ILE A 14 8.01 4.71 1.99
CA ILE A 14 6.72 4.03 2.20
C ILE A 14 6.72 3.26 3.52
N LEU A 15 7.79 2.52 3.82
CA LEU A 15 7.93 1.80 5.09
C LEU A 15 7.83 2.75 6.29
N GLU A 16 8.55 3.88 6.26
CA GLU A 16 8.49 4.88 7.33
C GLU A 16 7.06 5.40 7.55
N LYS A 17 6.33 5.71 6.47
CA LYS A 17 4.93 6.16 6.56
C LYS A 17 4.02 5.07 7.15
N LEU A 18 4.17 3.82 6.70
CA LEU A 18 3.38 2.69 7.19
C LEU A 18 3.60 2.45 8.69
N LEU A 19 4.85 2.48 9.15
CA LEU A 19 5.19 2.28 10.56
C LEU A 19 4.65 3.39 11.48
N LYS A 20 4.45 4.60 10.94
CA LYS A 20 3.88 5.74 11.69
C LYS A 20 2.34 5.70 11.78
N ILE A 21 1.66 4.89 10.97
CA ILE A 21 0.20 4.79 10.97
C ILE A 21 -0.23 3.73 12.01
N PRO A 22 -0.99 4.09 13.05
CA PRO A 22 -1.57 3.11 13.95
C PRO A 22 -2.52 2.18 13.20
N SER A 23 -2.34 0.87 13.34
CA SER A 23 -3.20 -0.15 12.70
C SER A 23 -3.37 -1.38 13.61
N PRO A 24 -3.99 -1.23 14.79
CA PRO A 24 -4.23 -2.36 15.67
C PRO A 24 -5.18 -3.36 15.02
N THR A 25 -5.12 -4.62 15.48
CA THR A 25 -6.00 -5.69 14.97
C THR A 25 -7.46 -5.25 15.02
N GLY A 26 -8.17 -5.37 13.89
CA GLY A 26 -9.57 -4.97 13.76
C GLY A 26 -9.82 -3.49 13.47
N TYR A 27 -8.80 -2.64 13.47
CA TYR A 27 -8.92 -1.20 13.19
C TYR A 27 -7.88 -0.74 12.16
N THR A 28 -7.99 -1.25 10.93
CA THR A 28 -7.02 -1.05 9.85
C THR A 28 -7.43 0.03 8.84
N ASP A 29 -8.60 0.66 8.99
CA ASP A 29 -9.15 1.57 7.98
C ASP A 29 -8.20 2.71 7.58
N THR A 30 -7.43 3.24 8.55
CA THR A 30 -6.47 4.33 8.30
C THR A 30 -5.31 3.88 7.42
N ILE A 31 -4.71 2.72 7.71
CA ILE A 31 -3.61 2.19 6.88
C ILE A 31 -4.13 1.70 5.53
N VAL A 32 -5.36 1.15 5.48
CA VAL A 32 -6.01 0.74 4.24
C VAL A 32 -6.18 1.93 3.30
N ARG A 33 -6.76 3.04 3.78
CA ARG A 33 -6.90 4.28 2.99
C ARG A 33 -5.56 4.82 2.49
N PHE A 34 -4.51 4.71 3.29
CA PHE A 34 -3.17 5.13 2.88
C PHE A 34 -2.64 4.27 1.71
N VAL A 35 -2.70 2.94 1.84
CA VAL A 35 -2.19 2.03 0.80
C VAL A 35 -3.02 2.12 -0.48
N THR A 36 -4.35 2.23 -0.39
CA THR A 36 -5.23 2.43 -1.55
C THR A 36 -4.81 3.67 -2.36
N LYS A 37 -4.57 4.82 -1.73
CA LYS A 37 -4.11 6.03 -2.42
C LYS A 37 -2.73 5.87 -3.03
N GLU A 38 -1.84 5.14 -2.37
CA GLU A 38 -0.50 4.88 -2.89
C GLU A 38 -0.56 4.00 -4.15
N LEU A 39 -1.45 3.01 -4.19
CA LEU A 39 -1.69 2.20 -5.39
C LEU A 39 -2.25 3.05 -6.54
N GLU A 40 -3.19 3.96 -6.26
CA GLU A 40 -3.72 4.90 -7.26
C GLU A 40 -2.62 5.81 -7.82
N HIS A 41 -1.71 6.32 -6.97
CA HIS A 41 -0.56 7.12 -7.41
C HIS A 41 0.40 6.33 -8.32
N LEU A 42 0.50 5.02 -8.13
CA LEU A 42 1.26 4.12 -9.00
C LEU A 42 0.50 3.75 -10.30
N GLY A 43 -0.71 4.29 -10.50
CA GLY A 43 -1.54 4.02 -11.67
C GLY A 43 -2.26 2.66 -11.62
N LEU A 44 -2.48 2.11 -10.42
CA LEU A 44 -3.21 0.87 -10.20
C LEU A 44 -4.59 1.16 -9.64
N GLU A 45 -5.56 0.30 -9.95
CA GLU A 45 -6.89 0.37 -9.35
C GLU A 45 -6.95 -0.50 -8.08
N PRO A 46 -7.23 0.08 -6.92
CA PRO A 46 -7.39 -0.69 -5.69
C PRO A 46 -8.82 -1.19 -5.49
N GLU A 47 -8.96 -2.46 -5.11
CA GLU A 47 -10.22 -3.07 -4.66
C GLU A 47 -10.08 -3.54 -3.20
N LEU A 48 -11.07 -3.21 -2.36
CA LEU A 48 -11.14 -3.73 -0.99
C LEU A 48 -12.08 -4.94 -0.95
N THR A 49 -11.58 -6.07 -0.48
CA THR A 49 -12.42 -7.26 -0.28
C THR A 49 -13.32 -7.12 0.96
N ARG A 50 -14.38 -7.92 1.05
CA ARG A 50 -15.25 -7.98 2.24
C ARG A 50 -14.53 -8.33 3.55
N ARG A 51 -13.32 -8.91 3.48
CA ARG A 51 -12.49 -9.26 4.64
C ARG A 51 -11.37 -8.23 4.93
N GLY A 52 -11.35 -7.10 4.23
CA GLY A 52 -10.40 -6.02 4.47
C GLY A 52 -9.03 -6.17 3.80
N ALA A 53 -8.84 -7.18 2.94
CA ALA A 53 -7.64 -7.27 2.11
C ALA A 53 -7.72 -6.30 0.92
N ILE A 54 -6.59 -5.65 0.61
CA ILE A 54 -6.43 -4.74 -0.53
C ILE A 54 -5.89 -5.55 -1.72
N ARG A 55 -6.52 -5.40 -2.88
CA ARG A 55 -6.07 -5.97 -4.15
C ARG A 55 -5.74 -4.84 -5.11
N ALA A 56 -4.59 -4.90 -5.75
CA ALA A 56 -4.29 -4.08 -6.92
C ALA A 56 -4.77 -4.83 -8.17
N VAL A 57 -5.68 -4.23 -8.93
CA VAL A 57 -6.17 -4.74 -10.21
C VAL A 57 -5.65 -3.85 -11.35
N ARG A 58 -5.74 -4.37 -12.58
CA ARG A 58 -5.28 -3.73 -13.81
C ARG A 58 -6.44 -3.55 -14.76
#